data_AF-A0A534RNN0-F1
#
_entry.id   AF-A0A534RNN0-F1
#
_cell.length_a   1.000
_cell.length_b   1.000
_cell.length_c   1.000
_cell.angle_alpha   90.00
_cell.angle_beta   90.00
_cell.angle_gamma   90.00
#
_symmetry.space_group_name_H-M   'P 1'
#
loop_
_entity.id
_entity.type
_entity.pdbx_description
1 polymer ?
#
loop_
_entity_poly.entity_id
_entity_poly.type
_entity_poly.pdbx_seq_one_letter_code
_entity_poly.pdbx_strand_id
1 'polypeptide(L)'
;MTAGARRPSDGPRRAPPLRRRASRRCRAPRSPARVAGLPAGRAGGPLRLATVEGQYPLLPWLAVYVGGFVAGGDLRTGRVRSLAQLALAMVAVGGVACSFELSGAVHPVLARAFRLPVPYFPASVTIILLLLGTTLLAVSLAAWREVRRPLAPTHVLVALGRASLTVFVVHVWLFREAGPRLGLWRTLSPGATLVAIGLVGAAATGLACRWQRVQYRYGAEWLVRKLAG
;
A
#
# COMPACT_ATOMS: atom_id res chain seq x y z
N MET A 1 57.14 58.18 14.22
CA MET A 1 57.03 59.32 13.29
C MET A 1 55.58 59.38 12.80
N THR A 2 54.99 60.59 12.88
CA THR A 2 53.77 61.12 12.22
C THR A 2 52.45 60.33 12.38
N ALA A 3 51.44 60.74 13.15
CA ALA A 3 50.64 62.00 13.19
C ALA A 3 49.67 62.18 12.01
N GLY A 4 48.38 62.44 12.32
CA GLY A 4 47.34 62.94 11.40
C GLY A 4 45.92 62.42 11.74
N ALA A 5 45.19 63.01 12.70
CA ALA A 5 44.23 64.14 12.56
C ALA A 5 42.79 63.69 12.14
N ARG A 6 41.79 63.72 13.05
CA ARG A 6 40.71 64.75 13.23
C ARG A 6 39.75 64.87 12.02
N ARG A 7 38.41 64.98 12.10
CA ARG A 7 37.31 64.84 13.09
C ARG A 7 35.97 65.07 12.26
N PRO A 8 34.76 65.36 12.80
CA PRO A 8 33.52 64.65 12.44
C PRO A 8 32.40 65.53 11.77
N SER A 9 31.17 64.99 11.79
CA SER A 9 29.83 65.62 11.77
C SER A 9 29.28 66.26 10.49
N ASP A 10 28.14 65.75 9.98
CA ASP A 10 26.89 66.52 9.94
C ASP A 10 25.67 65.69 9.48
N GLY A 11 24.80 65.38 10.45
CA GLY A 11 23.38 65.76 10.51
C GLY A 11 22.33 65.33 9.46
N PRO A 12 21.04 65.24 9.86
CA PRO A 12 19.98 64.57 9.10
C PRO A 12 18.95 65.54 8.45
N ARG A 13 17.98 64.94 7.73
CA ARG A 13 16.64 65.45 7.29
C ARG A 13 16.52 65.80 5.81
N ARG A 14 15.62 65.10 5.10
CA ARG A 14 14.29 65.60 4.62
C ARG A 14 13.69 64.62 3.60
N ALA A 15 12.51 64.07 3.91
CA ALA A 15 11.46 63.74 2.93
C ALA A 15 10.66 65.03 2.61
N PRO A 16 9.62 65.09 1.73
CA PRO A 16 9.07 64.17 0.70
C PRO A 16 8.95 64.95 -0.67
N PRO A 17 8.07 64.67 -1.69
CA PRO A 17 6.62 64.46 -1.61
C PRO A 17 6.03 63.31 -2.46
N LEU A 18 4.82 62.94 -2.06
CA LEU A 18 3.83 62.10 -2.76
C LEU A 18 3.52 62.61 -4.17
N ARG A 19 3.55 61.72 -5.16
CA ARG A 19 2.76 61.88 -6.40
C ARG A 19 1.95 60.62 -6.70
N ARG A 20 0.66 60.70 -6.36
CA ARG A 20 -0.43 59.85 -6.84
C ARG A 20 -0.63 60.05 -8.35
N ARG A 21 -0.79 58.96 -9.10
CA ARG A 21 -1.82 58.69 -10.15
C ARG A 21 -1.33 57.52 -11.01
N ALA A 22 -1.92 56.35 -10.87
CA ALA A 22 -3.13 55.90 -11.57
C ALA A 22 -2.80 55.20 -12.90
N SER A 23 -2.66 53.88 -12.83
CA SER A 23 -3.12 52.99 -13.90
C SER A 23 -3.48 51.64 -13.29
N ARG A 24 -4.63 51.60 -12.59
CA ARG A 24 -5.39 50.37 -12.37
C ARG A 24 -5.74 49.81 -13.76
N ARG A 25 -4.93 48.88 -14.27
CA ARG A 25 -5.40 47.99 -15.32
C ARG A 25 -6.35 47.01 -14.66
N CYS A 26 -7.64 47.31 -14.75
CA CYS A 26 -8.71 46.34 -14.63
C CYS A 26 -8.44 45.21 -15.64
N ARG A 27 -7.75 44.15 -15.20
CA ARG A 27 -7.86 42.85 -15.86
C ARG A 27 -9.23 42.29 -15.46
N ALA A 28 -10.13 42.27 -16.43
CA ALA A 28 -11.38 41.54 -16.35
C ALA A 28 -11.14 40.13 -15.77
N PRO A 29 -12.01 39.61 -14.88
CA PRO A 29 -12.00 38.21 -14.54
C PRO A 29 -12.32 37.43 -15.81
N ARG A 30 -11.30 36.79 -16.40
CA ARG A 30 -11.54 35.77 -17.41
C ARG A 30 -12.38 34.68 -16.75
N SER A 31 -13.45 34.34 -17.45
CA SER A 31 -14.51 33.40 -17.11
C SER A 31 -14.06 32.15 -16.32
N PRO A 32 -14.94 31.60 -15.47
CA PRO A 32 -14.72 30.33 -14.79
C PRO A 32 -14.89 29.17 -15.78
N ALA A 33 -13.94 29.01 -16.70
CA ALA A 33 -13.82 27.84 -17.56
C ALA A 33 -12.52 27.12 -17.25
N ARG A 34 -12.42 26.62 -16.00
CA ARG A 34 -11.36 25.71 -15.60
C ARG A 34 -11.90 24.63 -14.65
N VAL A 35 -13.06 24.09 -14.99
CA VAL A 35 -13.55 22.80 -14.50
C VAL A 35 -13.58 21.85 -15.70
N ALA A 36 -12.41 21.38 -16.10
CA ALA A 36 -12.19 20.18 -16.90
C ALA A 36 -10.69 20.11 -17.22
N GLY A 37 -9.88 19.91 -16.17
CA GLY A 37 -8.50 19.45 -16.32
C GLY A 37 -8.47 17.97 -16.72
N LEU A 38 -9.16 17.59 -17.79
CA LEU A 38 -8.90 16.33 -18.46
C LEU A 38 -7.72 16.59 -19.42
N PRO A 39 -6.51 16.08 -19.14
CA PRO A 39 -5.43 16.14 -20.12
C PRO A 39 -5.84 15.33 -21.34
N ALA A 40 -6.28 16.03 -22.38
CA ALA A 40 -6.31 15.52 -23.75
C ALA A 40 -4.86 15.21 -24.15
N GLY A 41 -4.59 13.93 -24.48
CA GLY A 41 -3.30 13.54 -25.07
C GLY A 41 -2.57 12.34 -24.45
N ARG A 42 -3.25 11.36 -23.85
CA ARG A 42 -2.64 10.03 -23.60
C ARG A 42 -3.55 8.93 -24.14
N ALA A 43 -3.07 8.19 -25.14
CA ALA A 43 -3.75 7.04 -25.72
C ALA A 43 -4.30 6.11 -24.60
N GLY A 44 -5.64 6.00 -24.52
CA GLY A 44 -6.35 5.07 -23.64
C GLY A 44 -7.53 5.60 -22.82
N GLY A 45 -7.83 6.90 -22.82
CA GLY A 45 -9.09 7.44 -22.28
C GLY A 45 -9.42 7.12 -20.80
N PRO A 46 -10.64 7.45 -20.33
CA PRO A 46 -11.09 7.20 -18.96
C PRO A 46 -11.11 5.71 -18.60
N LEU A 47 -11.36 4.84 -19.58
CA LEU A 47 -11.39 3.39 -19.41
C LEU A 47 -10.01 2.81 -19.04
N ARG A 48 -8.90 3.26 -19.65
CA ARG A 48 -7.54 2.82 -19.26
C ARG A 48 -7.20 3.24 -17.82
N LEU A 49 -7.62 4.44 -17.44
CA LEU A 49 -7.46 4.92 -16.08
C LEU A 49 -8.32 4.10 -15.10
N ALA A 50 -9.54 3.72 -15.44
CA ALA A 50 -10.36 2.88 -14.57
C ALA A 50 -9.80 1.44 -14.44
N THR A 51 -9.22 0.88 -15.50
CA THR A 51 -8.84 -0.54 -15.54
C THR A 51 -7.41 -0.82 -15.07
N VAL A 52 -6.43 -0.01 -15.48
CA VAL A 52 -5.00 -0.33 -15.30
C VAL A 52 -4.23 0.73 -14.53
N GLU A 53 -4.51 2.02 -14.76
CA GLU A 53 -3.62 3.11 -14.31
C GLU A 53 -4.22 4.03 -13.23
N GLY A 54 -5.44 3.76 -12.77
CA GLY A 54 -6.14 4.59 -11.79
C GLY A 54 -5.65 4.38 -10.37
N GLN A 55 -6.08 5.25 -9.46
CA GLN A 55 -5.88 5.06 -8.02
C GLN A 55 -6.56 3.77 -7.51
N TYR A 56 -7.59 3.29 -8.22
CA TYR A 56 -8.32 2.06 -7.93
C TYR A 56 -8.42 1.21 -9.21
N PRO A 57 -7.32 0.57 -9.65
CA PRO A 57 -7.33 -0.16 -10.90
C PRO A 57 -8.17 -1.44 -10.76
N LEU A 58 -9.24 -1.57 -11.54
CA LEU A 58 -10.20 -2.68 -11.40
C LEU A 58 -9.59 -4.05 -11.73
N LEU A 59 -8.69 -4.12 -12.73
CA LEU A 59 -8.14 -5.39 -13.21
C LEU A 59 -7.28 -6.12 -12.15
N PRO A 60 -6.32 -5.46 -11.46
CA PRO A 60 -5.64 -6.01 -10.29
C PRO A 60 -6.54 -6.69 -9.27
N TRP A 61 -7.62 -6.01 -8.87
CA TRP A 61 -8.53 -6.52 -7.84
C TRP A 61 -9.40 -7.66 -8.35
N LEU A 62 -9.87 -7.55 -9.61
CA LEU A 62 -10.63 -8.63 -10.24
C LEU A 62 -9.77 -9.89 -10.41
N ALA A 63 -8.49 -9.75 -10.75
CA ALA A 63 -7.56 -10.88 -10.85
C ALA A 63 -7.38 -11.59 -9.50
N VAL A 64 -7.29 -10.83 -8.40
CA VAL A 64 -7.26 -11.40 -7.04
C VAL A 64 -8.55 -12.16 -6.72
N TYR A 65 -9.71 -11.59 -7.06
CA TYR A 65 -11.00 -12.25 -6.84
C TYR A 65 -11.12 -13.56 -7.63
N VAL A 66 -10.85 -13.52 -8.94
CA VAL A 66 -10.92 -14.69 -9.82
C VAL A 66 -9.90 -15.75 -9.39
N GLY A 67 -8.67 -15.33 -9.06
CA GLY A 67 -7.63 -16.23 -8.56
C GLY A 67 -8.05 -16.93 -7.27
N GLY A 68 -8.67 -16.20 -6.33
CA GLY A 68 -9.22 -16.78 -5.11
C GLY A 68 -10.37 -17.76 -5.37
N PHE A 69 -11.25 -17.46 -6.32
CA PHE A 69 -12.35 -18.35 -6.70
C PHE A 69 -11.84 -19.67 -7.31
N VAL A 70 -10.90 -19.58 -8.25
CA VAL A 70 -10.25 -20.76 -8.86
C VAL A 70 -9.52 -21.58 -7.80
N ALA A 71 -8.76 -20.92 -6.92
CA ALA A 71 -8.07 -21.59 -5.83
C ALA A 71 -9.04 -22.33 -4.88
N GLY A 72 -10.17 -21.72 -4.55
CA GLY A 72 -11.23 -22.37 -3.76
C GLY A 72 -11.80 -23.61 -4.44
N GLY A 73 -12.02 -23.56 -5.76
CA GLY A 73 -12.44 -24.72 -6.55
C GLY A 73 -11.41 -25.85 -6.56
N ASP A 74 -10.13 -25.52 -6.74
CA ASP A 74 -9.04 -26.49 -6.74
C ASP A 74 -8.81 -27.13 -5.36
N LEU A 75 -8.97 -26.36 -4.28
CA LEU A 75 -8.92 -26.89 -2.92
C LEU A 75 -10.08 -27.85 -2.63
N ARG A 76 -11.30 -27.52 -3.07
CA ARG A 76 -12.48 -28.38 -2.92
C ARG A 76 -12.36 -29.70 -3.68
N THR A 77 -11.67 -29.69 -4.81
CA THR A 77 -11.45 -30.87 -5.67
C THR A 77 -10.15 -31.62 -5.34
N GLY A 78 -9.40 -31.19 -4.32
CA GLY A 78 -8.14 -31.82 -3.90
C GLY A 78 -6.97 -31.60 -4.88
N ARG A 79 -7.10 -30.71 -5.87
CA ARG A 79 -6.11 -30.44 -6.93
C ARG A 79 -4.99 -29.51 -6.45
N VAL A 80 -4.39 -29.81 -5.30
CA VAL A 80 -3.33 -28.98 -4.67
C VAL A 80 -2.11 -28.78 -5.58
N ARG A 81 -1.78 -29.77 -6.43
CA ARG A 81 -0.68 -29.67 -7.40
C ARG A 81 -0.94 -28.60 -8.48
N SER A 82 -2.18 -28.53 -8.99
CA SER A 82 -2.61 -27.51 -9.96
C SER A 82 -2.47 -26.12 -9.37
N LEU A 83 -2.95 -25.95 -8.13
CA LEU A 83 -2.84 -24.71 -7.38
C LEU A 83 -1.37 -24.27 -7.19
N ALA A 84 -0.49 -25.20 -6.82
CA ALA A 84 0.93 -24.92 -6.64
C ALA A 84 1.62 -24.54 -7.97
N GLN A 85 1.25 -25.18 -9.07
CA GLN A 85 1.76 -24.84 -10.41
C GLN A 85 1.31 -23.46 -10.86
N LEU A 86 0.04 -23.12 -10.66
CA LEU A 86 -0.48 -21.78 -10.94
C LEU A 86 0.25 -20.73 -10.10
N ALA A 87 0.39 -20.97 -8.79
CA ALA A 87 1.12 -20.08 -7.90
C ALA A 87 2.57 -19.85 -8.35
N LEU A 88 3.28 -20.94 -8.68
CA LEU A 88 4.66 -20.86 -9.15
C LEU A 88 4.77 -20.13 -10.49
N ALA A 89 3.85 -20.37 -11.42
CA ALA A 89 3.80 -19.66 -12.69
C ALA A 89 3.60 -18.15 -12.48
N MET A 90 2.69 -17.75 -11.58
CA MET A 90 2.46 -16.34 -11.26
C MET A 90 3.69 -15.69 -10.61
N VAL A 91 4.34 -16.37 -9.66
CA VAL A 91 5.59 -15.89 -9.05
C VAL A 91 6.70 -15.79 -10.08
N ALA A 92 6.86 -16.78 -10.96
CA ALA A 92 7.87 -16.78 -12.01
C ALA A 92 7.66 -15.62 -12.99
N VAL A 93 6.44 -15.41 -13.48
CA VAL A 93 6.12 -14.30 -14.38
C VAL A 93 6.32 -12.95 -13.67
N GLY A 94 5.87 -12.82 -12.41
CA GLY A 94 6.11 -11.62 -11.61
C GLY A 94 7.60 -11.36 -11.35
N GLY A 95 8.39 -12.41 -11.11
CA GLY A 95 9.83 -12.32 -10.90
C GLY A 95 10.57 -11.91 -12.18
N VAL A 96 10.18 -12.45 -13.33
CA VAL A 96 10.71 -12.06 -14.65
C VAL A 96 10.37 -10.60 -14.93
N ALA A 97 9.12 -10.18 -14.72
CA ALA A 97 8.72 -8.78 -14.86
C ALA A 97 9.54 -7.84 -13.96
N CYS A 98 9.71 -8.20 -12.68
CA CYS A 98 10.54 -7.47 -11.73
C CYS A 98 12.01 -7.38 -12.20
N SER A 99 12.57 -8.46 -12.75
CA SER A 99 13.95 -8.50 -13.26
C SER A 99 14.14 -7.58 -14.48
N PHE A 100 13.14 -7.51 -15.36
CA PHE A 100 13.14 -6.57 -16.49
C PHE A 100 13.08 -5.13 -16.02
N GLU A 101 12.30 -4.83 -14.97
CA GLU A 101 12.26 -3.48 -14.39
C GLU A 101 13.60 -3.08 -13.77
N LEU A 102 14.23 -3.98 -13.00
CA LEU A 102 15.51 -3.72 -12.34
C LEU A 102 16.67 -3.54 -13.34
N SER A 103 16.65 -4.26 -14.46
CA SER A 103 17.66 -4.14 -15.52
C SER A 103 17.48 -2.91 -16.41
N GLY A 104 16.37 -2.17 -16.27
CA GLY A 104 16.06 -1.01 -17.12
C GLY A 104 15.75 -1.35 -18.58
N ALA A 105 15.68 -2.64 -18.92
CA ALA A 105 15.47 -3.15 -20.28
C ALA A 105 14.00 -3.13 -20.73
N VAL A 106 13.15 -2.28 -20.12
CA VAL A 106 11.71 -2.28 -20.39
C VAL A 106 11.36 -1.26 -21.46
N HIS A 107 10.74 -1.72 -22.54
CA HIS A 107 10.15 -0.85 -23.56
C HIS A 107 9.18 0.17 -22.91
N PRO A 108 9.18 1.46 -23.30
CA PRO A 108 8.44 2.54 -22.62
C PRO A 108 6.91 2.35 -22.51
N VAL A 109 6.34 1.39 -23.27
CA VAL A 109 4.94 0.96 -23.17
C VAL A 109 4.75 -0.11 -22.08
N LEU A 110 5.62 -1.12 -22.02
CA LEU A 110 5.61 -2.14 -20.96
C LEU A 110 6.02 -1.55 -19.61
N ALA A 111 6.92 -0.57 -19.62
CA ALA A 111 7.40 0.08 -18.41
C ALA A 111 6.27 0.71 -17.58
N ARG A 112 5.11 1.03 -18.19
CA ARG A 112 3.98 1.62 -17.48
C ARG A 112 3.09 0.61 -16.76
N ALA A 113 3.00 -0.62 -17.28
CA ALA A 113 2.18 -1.67 -16.68
C ALA A 113 2.94 -2.43 -15.56
N PHE A 114 4.27 -2.51 -15.69
CA PHE A 114 5.10 -3.31 -14.78
C PHE A 114 5.68 -2.49 -13.63
N ARG A 115 6.13 -1.23 -13.87
CA ARG A 115 6.79 -0.37 -12.86
C ARG A 115 6.25 -0.59 -11.45
N LEU A 116 7.11 -0.99 -10.52
CA LEU A 116 6.91 -0.97 -9.08
C LEU A 116 7.12 0.46 -8.56
N PRO A 117 6.07 1.28 -8.39
CA PRO A 117 6.19 2.45 -7.54
C PRO A 117 6.41 1.96 -6.09
N VAL A 118 7.44 2.49 -5.46
CA VAL A 118 7.72 2.33 -4.01
C VAL A 118 6.54 2.81 -3.14
N PRO A 119 5.70 3.80 -3.52
CA PRO A 119 4.38 3.91 -2.92
C PRO A 119 3.48 2.83 -3.53
N TYR A 120 2.88 1.99 -2.67
CA TYR A 120 1.94 0.89 -2.93
C TYR A 120 0.79 1.19 -3.94
N PHE A 121 0.63 2.45 -4.36
CA PHE A 121 -0.35 2.93 -5.33
C PHE A 121 0.34 3.68 -6.48
N PRO A 122 0.01 3.35 -7.74
CA PRO A 122 -0.93 2.31 -8.21
C PRO A 122 -0.37 0.88 -8.07
N ALA A 123 -1.24 -0.10 -7.77
CA ALA A 123 -0.87 -1.51 -7.69
C ALA A 123 -0.48 -2.04 -9.08
N SER A 124 0.82 -2.20 -9.32
CA SER A 124 1.32 -2.68 -10.61
C SER A 124 0.98 -4.15 -10.84
N VAL A 125 0.93 -4.57 -12.11
CA VAL A 125 0.67 -5.98 -12.47
C VAL A 125 1.73 -6.89 -11.84
N THR A 126 2.99 -6.44 -11.80
CA THR A 126 4.10 -7.14 -11.13
C THR A 126 3.80 -7.40 -9.66
N ILE A 127 3.36 -6.38 -8.91
CA ILE A 127 3.03 -6.51 -7.49
C ILE A 127 1.91 -7.53 -7.29
N ILE A 128 0.86 -7.48 -8.11
CA ILE A 128 -0.27 -8.41 -8.00
C ILE A 128 0.17 -9.84 -8.30
N LEU A 129 0.96 -10.07 -9.36
CA LEU A 129 1.46 -11.40 -9.69
C LEU A 129 2.32 -11.98 -8.56
N LEU A 130 3.20 -11.16 -7.99
CA LEU A 130 4.04 -11.59 -6.87
C LEU A 130 3.22 -11.84 -5.60
N LEU A 131 2.33 -10.91 -5.23
CA LEU A 131 1.56 -11.01 -3.99
C LEU A 131 0.51 -12.13 -4.06
N LEU A 132 -0.23 -12.22 -5.16
CA LEU A 132 -1.21 -13.28 -5.37
C LEU A 132 -0.51 -14.64 -5.53
N GLY A 133 0.56 -14.71 -6.35
CA GLY A 133 1.32 -15.94 -6.53
C GLY A 133 1.92 -16.46 -5.23
N THR A 134 2.55 -15.61 -4.42
CA THR A 134 3.09 -16.00 -3.11
C THR A 134 2.00 -16.40 -2.12
N THR A 135 0.86 -15.72 -2.12
CA THR A 135 -0.30 -16.09 -1.29
C THR A 135 -0.84 -17.47 -1.70
N LEU A 136 -1.04 -17.72 -2.99
CA LEU A 136 -1.50 -19.02 -3.49
C LEU A 136 -0.48 -20.13 -3.18
N LEU A 137 0.82 -19.82 -3.24
CA LEU A 137 1.86 -20.76 -2.87
C LEU A 137 1.78 -21.13 -1.39
N ALA A 138 1.61 -20.14 -0.50
CA ALA A 138 1.42 -20.36 0.93
C ALA A 138 0.17 -21.19 1.23
N VAL A 139 -0.95 -20.91 0.55
CA VAL A 139 -2.20 -21.69 0.65
C VAL A 139 -1.99 -23.11 0.15
N SER A 140 -1.31 -23.31 -0.97
CA SER A 140 -1.02 -24.64 -1.51
C SER A 140 -0.14 -25.46 -0.56
N LEU A 141 0.84 -24.82 0.08
CA LEU A 141 1.71 -25.45 1.07
C LEU A 141 0.92 -25.83 2.33
N ALA A 142 0.04 -24.95 2.81
CA ALA A 142 -0.84 -25.23 3.94
C ALA A 142 -1.78 -26.41 3.64
N ALA A 143 -2.40 -26.42 2.46
CA ALA A 143 -3.28 -27.51 2.02
C ALA A 143 -2.53 -28.84 1.85
N TRP A 144 -1.35 -28.81 1.25
CA TRP A 144 -0.49 -29.99 1.13
C TRP A 144 -0.07 -30.54 2.50
N ARG A 145 0.25 -29.64 3.45
CA ARG A 145 0.59 -30.02 4.82
C ARG A 145 -0.59 -30.66 5.52
N GLU A 146 -1.79 -30.10 5.37
CA GLU A 146 -3.03 -30.64 5.94
C GLU A 146 -3.30 -32.07 5.45
N VAL A 147 -3.13 -32.33 4.16
CA VAL A 147 -3.31 -33.67 3.56
C VAL A 147 -2.30 -34.67 4.12
N ARG A 148 -1.05 -34.26 4.37
CA ARG A 148 -0.01 -35.16 4.90
C ARG A 148 -0.07 -35.33 6.41
N ARG A 149 -0.42 -34.28 7.13
CA ARG A 149 -0.45 -34.20 8.59
C ARG A 149 -1.54 -33.21 8.98
N PRO A 150 -2.75 -33.69 9.31
CA PRO A 150 -3.85 -32.80 9.69
C PRO A 150 -3.41 -31.90 10.85
N LEU A 151 -3.64 -30.61 10.71
CA LEU A 151 -3.23 -29.63 11.70
C LEU A 151 -4.08 -29.84 12.96
N ALA A 152 -3.40 -30.05 14.09
CA ALA A 152 -4.10 -30.13 15.37
C ALA A 152 -4.95 -28.86 15.57
N PRO A 153 -6.12 -28.96 16.23
CA PRO A 153 -6.96 -27.79 16.50
C PRO A 153 -6.21 -26.67 17.23
N THR A 154 -5.19 -27.02 18.01
CA THR A 154 -4.29 -26.13 18.78
C THR A 154 -3.10 -25.57 17.99
N HIS A 155 -2.98 -25.89 16.71
CA HIS A 155 -1.86 -25.45 15.89
C HIS A 155 -1.93 -23.93 15.65
N VAL A 156 -0.76 -23.27 15.68
CA VAL A 156 -0.63 -21.81 15.56
C VAL A 156 -1.31 -21.26 14.29
N LEU A 157 -1.14 -21.94 13.15
CA LEU A 157 -1.82 -21.57 11.90
C LEU A 157 -3.35 -21.58 12.02
N VAL A 158 -3.92 -22.57 12.71
CA VAL A 158 -5.37 -22.65 12.94
C VAL A 158 -5.82 -21.50 13.84
N ALA A 159 -5.03 -21.20 14.88
CA ALA A 159 -5.34 -20.11 15.80
C ALA A 159 -5.33 -18.73 15.13
N LEU A 160 -4.32 -18.46 14.29
CA LEU A 160 -4.23 -17.24 13.50
C LEU A 160 -5.36 -17.14 12.46
N GLY A 161 -5.70 -18.25 11.79
CA GLY A 161 -6.81 -18.28 10.84
C GLY A 161 -8.15 -17.91 11.49
N ARG A 162 -8.43 -18.45 12.68
CA ARG A 162 -9.67 -18.18 13.44
C ARG A 162 -9.76 -16.77 14.02
N ALA A 163 -8.64 -16.05 14.14
CA ALA A 163 -8.55 -14.69 14.68
C ALA A 163 -8.16 -13.65 13.62
N SER A 164 -8.14 -14.02 12.34
CA SER A 164 -7.62 -13.20 11.24
C SER A 164 -8.34 -11.87 11.06
N LEU A 165 -9.67 -11.82 11.16
CA LEU A 165 -10.46 -10.60 11.06
C LEU A 165 -10.24 -9.69 12.27
N THR A 166 -10.21 -10.25 13.48
CA THR A 166 -9.90 -9.48 14.69
C THR A 166 -8.51 -8.88 14.61
N VAL A 167 -7.51 -9.69 14.24
CA VAL A 167 -6.12 -9.23 14.04
C VAL A 167 -6.07 -8.14 12.97
N PHE A 168 -6.81 -8.28 11.87
CA PHE A 168 -6.88 -7.26 10.83
C PHE A 168 -7.47 -5.93 11.33
N VAL A 169 -8.59 -5.96 12.05
CA VAL A 169 -9.22 -4.76 12.63
C VAL A 169 -8.27 -4.07 13.61
N VAL A 170 -7.67 -4.84 14.53
CA VAL A 170 -6.70 -4.32 15.49
C VAL A 170 -5.47 -3.75 14.79
N HIS A 171 -4.96 -4.43 13.76
CA HIS A 171 -3.84 -3.96 12.96
C HIS A 171 -4.17 -2.62 12.29
N VAL A 172 -5.31 -2.50 11.61
CA VAL A 172 -5.71 -1.24 10.97
C VAL A 172 -5.81 -0.13 12.02
N TRP A 173 -6.48 -0.36 13.15
CA TRP A 173 -6.59 0.65 14.20
C TRP A 173 -5.23 1.04 14.79
N LEU A 174 -4.39 0.06 15.11
CA LEU A 174 -3.07 0.29 15.70
C LEU A 174 -2.16 1.09 14.76
N PHE A 175 -2.11 0.72 13.48
CA PHE A 175 -1.17 1.33 12.55
C PHE A 175 -1.69 2.61 11.91
N ARG A 176 -2.99 2.67 11.60
CA ARG A 176 -3.61 3.81 10.93
C ARG A 176 -4.02 4.90 11.90
N GLU A 177 -4.51 4.54 13.09
CA GLU A 177 -5.04 5.52 14.05
C GLU A 177 -4.06 5.82 15.17
N ALA A 178 -3.55 4.80 15.86
CA ALA A 178 -2.66 5.00 17.01
C ALA A 178 -1.24 5.40 16.58
N GLY A 179 -0.69 4.76 15.55
CA GLY A 179 0.67 4.97 15.09
C GLY A 179 1.04 6.42 14.78
N PRO A 180 0.23 7.17 13.98
CA PRO A 180 0.50 8.58 13.70
C PRO A 180 0.39 9.46 14.94
N ARG A 181 -0.58 9.20 15.82
CA ARG A 181 -0.80 9.96 17.07
C ARG A 181 0.37 9.80 18.04
N LEU A 182 1.01 8.64 18.04
CA LEU A 182 2.19 8.33 18.86
C LEU A 182 3.52 8.75 18.21
N GLY A 183 3.49 9.27 16.96
CA GLY A 183 4.69 9.68 16.23
C GLY A 183 5.64 8.52 15.85
N LEU A 184 5.23 7.27 16.02
CA LEU A 184 6.07 6.07 15.86
C LEU A 184 6.68 5.95 14.45
N TRP A 185 5.97 6.42 13.42
CA TRP A 185 6.39 6.27 12.03
C TRP A 185 7.56 7.16 11.62
N ARG A 186 7.82 8.25 12.36
CA ARG A 186 8.87 9.21 12.00
C ARG A 186 10.23 8.87 12.60
N THR A 187 10.28 7.96 13.56
CA THR A 187 11.47 7.68 14.38
C THR A 187 12.08 6.30 14.13
N LEU A 188 11.37 5.41 13.45
CA LEU A 188 11.84 4.05 13.20
C LEU A 188 12.76 3.98 11.97
N SER A 189 13.96 3.42 12.16
CA SER A 189 14.82 3.01 11.06
C SER A 189 14.23 1.80 10.30
N PRO A 190 14.70 1.48 9.09
CA PRO A 190 14.24 0.29 8.35
C PRO A 190 14.41 -1.01 9.16
N GLY A 191 15.56 -1.18 9.84
CA GLY A 191 15.81 -2.33 10.70
C GLY A 191 14.86 -2.38 11.91
N ALA A 192 14.64 -1.24 12.58
CA ALA A 192 13.69 -1.15 13.69
C ALA A 192 12.25 -1.43 13.24
N THR A 193 11.90 -1.06 12.02
CA THR A 193 10.59 -1.36 11.42
C THR A 193 10.38 -2.86 11.24
N LEU A 194 11.40 -3.58 10.73
CA LEU A 194 11.32 -5.05 10.59
C LEU A 194 11.19 -5.73 11.96
N VAL A 195 11.92 -5.26 12.97
CA VAL A 195 11.79 -5.76 14.35
C VAL A 195 10.39 -5.48 14.89
N ALA A 196 9.84 -4.29 14.68
CA ALA A 196 8.49 -3.94 15.11
C ALA A 196 7.43 -4.83 14.45
N ILE A 197 7.54 -5.09 13.14
CA ILE A 197 6.66 -6.03 12.42
C ILE A 197 6.75 -7.43 13.04
N GLY A 198 7.97 -7.92 13.30
CA GLY A 198 8.19 -9.22 13.94
C GLY A 198 7.57 -9.30 15.34
N LEU A 199 7.75 -8.27 16.16
CA LEU A 199 7.20 -8.19 17.52
C LEU A 199 5.68 -8.14 17.52
N VAL A 200 5.07 -7.31 16.66
CA VAL A 200 3.61 -7.25 16.52
C VAL A 200 3.06 -8.57 16.01
N GLY A 201 3.72 -9.20 15.04
CA GLY A 201 3.34 -10.53 14.53
C GLY A 201 3.41 -11.60 15.61
N ALA A 202 4.50 -11.65 16.39
CA ALA A 202 4.65 -12.57 17.52
C ALA A 202 3.61 -12.32 18.61
N ALA A 203 3.34 -11.06 18.94
CA ALA A 203 2.31 -10.68 19.91
C ALA A 203 0.91 -11.09 19.44
N ALA A 204 0.54 -10.78 18.19
CA ALA A 204 -0.73 -11.19 17.60
C ALA A 204 -0.88 -12.72 17.62
N THR A 205 0.18 -13.45 17.30
CA THR A 205 0.23 -14.91 17.33
C THR A 205 0.02 -15.45 18.75
N GLY A 206 0.77 -14.95 19.73
CA GLY A 206 0.65 -15.36 21.13
C GLY A 206 -0.73 -15.05 21.70
N LEU A 207 -1.29 -13.88 21.38
CA LEU A 207 -2.64 -13.50 21.76
C LEU A 207 -3.68 -14.41 21.11
N ALA A 208 -3.59 -14.71 19.81
CA ALA A 208 -4.50 -15.61 19.12
C ALA A 208 -4.48 -17.03 19.72
N CYS A 209 -3.30 -17.56 20.02
CA CYS A 209 -3.14 -18.86 20.69
C CYS A 209 -3.73 -18.86 22.10
N ARG A 210 -3.55 -17.76 22.87
CA ARG A 210 -4.15 -17.64 24.20
C ARG A 210 -5.67 -17.51 24.13
N TRP A 211 -6.19 -16.74 23.17
CA TRP A 211 -7.62 -16.52 22.94
C TRP A 211 -8.35 -17.82 22.55
N GLN A 212 -7.62 -18.79 21.99
CA GLN A 212 -8.17 -20.12 21.72
C GLN A 212 -8.80 -20.76 22.96
N ARG A 213 -8.25 -20.52 24.16
CA ARG A 213 -8.76 -21.08 25.43
C ARG A 213 -10.19 -20.65 25.74
N VAL A 214 -10.62 -19.48 25.24
CA VAL A 214 -11.99 -18.96 25.40
C VAL A 214 -12.79 -19.02 24.10
N GLN A 215 -12.39 -19.89 23.17
CA GLN A 215 -13.07 -20.13 21.88
C GLN A 215 -13.29 -18.85 21.06
N TYR A 216 -12.36 -17.89 21.13
CA TYR A 216 -12.44 -16.62 20.39
C TYR A 216 -13.70 -15.78 20.69
N ARG A 217 -14.27 -15.92 21.90
CA ARG A 217 -15.41 -15.08 22.32
C ARG A 217 -15.02 -13.61 22.29
N TYR A 218 -15.98 -12.77 21.88
CA TYR A 218 -15.85 -11.31 21.74
C TYR A 218 -14.90 -10.81 20.65
N GLY A 219 -14.37 -11.69 19.79
CA GLY A 219 -13.69 -11.28 18.56
C GLY A 219 -14.66 -10.78 17.48
N ALA A 220 -14.13 -10.10 16.47
CA ALA A 220 -14.88 -9.68 15.29
C ALA A 220 -15.51 -10.90 14.58
N GLU A 221 -14.82 -12.03 14.53
CA GLU A 221 -15.36 -13.28 13.96
C GLU A 221 -16.54 -13.82 14.77
N TRP A 222 -16.51 -13.68 16.10
CA TRP A 222 -17.62 -14.06 16.96
C TRP A 222 -18.83 -13.15 16.73
N LEU A 223 -18.60 -11.84 16.57
CA LEU A 223 -19.65 -10.88 16.27
C LEU A 223 -20.28 -11.17 14.90
N VAL A 224 -19.48 -11.44 13.87
CA VAL A 224 -19.98 -11.81 12.53
C VAL A 224 -20.80 -13.10 12.59
N ARG A 225 -20.32 -14.14 13.28
CA ARG A 225 -21.10 -15.39 13.45
C ARG A 225 -22.43 -15.15 14.17
N LYS A 226 -22.45 -14.29 15.19
CA LYS A 226 -23.67 -13.90 15.90
C LYS A 226 -24.67 -13.13 15.03
N LEU A 227 -24.18 -12.31 14.11
CA LEU A 227 -25.02 -11.52 13.20
C LEU A 227 -25.51 -12.33 11.98
N ALA A 228 -24.75 -13.35 11.56
CA ALA A 228 -25.06 -14.16 10.38
C ALA A 228 -26.14 -15.24 10.59
N GLY A 229 -26.52 -15.52 11.83
CA GLY A 229 -27.50 -16.57 12.18
C GLY A 229 -26.85 -17.93 12.37
#